data_AF-T1IF40-F1
#
_entry.id   AF-T1IF40-F1
#
_cell.length_a   1.000
_cell.length_b   1.000
_cell.length_c   1.000
_cell.angle_alpha   90.00
_cell.angle_beta   90.00
_cell.angle_gamma   90.00
#
_symmetry.space_group_name_H-M   'P 1'
#
loop_
_entity.id
_entity.type
_entity.pdbx_description
1 polymer ?
#
loop_
_entity_poly.entity_id
_entity_poly.type
_entity_poly.pdbx_seq_one_letter_code
_entity_poly.pdbx_strand_id
1 'polypeptide(L)'
;MTLEPGIRRMNGERILTKTQFDNAFIGLLFARSAYNAQNVRYCPFPWNKKWGRAFFSNTMSRNVETEILRFIRVDQRNNRLQTDKFALISKFWNKFVENSQNCS
;
A
#
# COMPACT_ATOMS: atom_id res chain seq x y z
N MET A 1 -12.72 -4.90 -7.58
CA MET A 1 -12.32 -4.32 -6.29
C MET A 1 -12.43 -2.81 -6.40
N THR A 2 -13.58 -2.25 -6.04
CA THR A 2 -13.79 -0.81 -5.96
C THR A 2 -13.21 -0.33 -4.64
N LEU A 3 -12.00 0.24 -4.70
CA LEU A 3 -11.53 1.12 -3.64
C LEU A 3 -12.45 2.33 -3.71
N GLU A 4 -13.37 2.46 -2.75
CA GLU A 4 -14.18 3.67 -2.59
C GLU A 4 -13.21 4.88 -2.58
N PRO A 5 -13.36 5.85 -3.49
CA PRO A 5 -12.46 6.98 -3.59
C PRO A 5 -12.77 7.97 -2.46
N GLY A 6 -12.43 7.56 -1.23
CA GLY A 6 -12.34 8.46 -0.10
C GLY A 6 -11.18 9.42 -0.36
N ILE A 7 -11.50 10.56 -0.96
CA ILE A 7 -10.60 11.68 -1.22
C ILE A 7 -9.87 12.02 0.07
N ARG A 8 -8.59 11.66 0.16
CA ARG A 8 -7.72 12.14 1.24
C ARG A 8 -6.68 13.06 0.63
N ARG A 9 -6.79 14.35 0.99
CA ARG A 9 -5.75 15.33 0.74
C ARG A 9 -4.52 14.92 1.55
N MET A 10 -3.47 14.44 0.88
CA MET A 10 -2.13 14.41 1.45
C MET A 10 -1.49 15.78 1.17
N ASN A 11 -1.18 16.55 2.21
CA ASN A 11 -0.38 17.78 2.16
C ASN A 11 -0.66 18.77 0.99
N GLY A 12 -1.93 19.11 0.76
CA GLY A 12 -2.31 20.16 -0.21
C GLY A 12 -2.14 19.80 -1.68
N GLU A 13 -1.47 18.70 -2.04
CA GLU A 13 -1.32 18.28 -3.43
C GLU A 13 -1.06 16.78 -3.60
N ARG A 14 -1.66 16.22 -4.66
CA ARG A 14 -1.54 14.85 -5.20
C ARG A 14 -2.43 13.79 -4.53
N ILE A 15 -3.67 13.74 -5.01
CA ILE A 15 -4.46 12.50 -5.03
C ILE A 15 -3.72 11.55 -5.97
N LEU A 16 -3.14 10.47 -5.45
CA LEU A 16 -2.70 9.38 -6.30
C LEU A 16 -3.94 8.82 -7.00
N THR A 17 -3.94 8.84 -8.33
CA THR A 17 -5.00 8.16 -9.07
C THR A 17 -4.98 6.68 -8.69
N LYS A 18 -6.12 5.99 -8.78
CA LYS A 18 -6.19 4.55 -8.52
C LYS A 18 -5.11 3.78 -9.28
N THR A 19 -4.84 4.17 -10.53
CA THR A 19 -3.77 3.61 -11.37
C THR A 19 -2.36 3.87 -10.82
N GLN A 20 -2.09 5.06 -10.30
CA GLN A 20 -0.79 5.36 -9.68
C GLN A 20 -0.58 4.55 -8.40
N PHE A 21 -1.63 4.39 -7.58
CA PHE A 21 -1.56 3.54 -6.41
C PHE A 21 -1.34 2.06 -6.80
N ASP A 22 -2.20 1.53 -7.68
CA ASP A 22 -2.16 0.12 -8.08
C ASP A 22 -0.85 -0.26 -8.76
N ASN A 23 -0.28 0.59 -9.64
CA ASN A 23 0.94 0.25 -10.38
C ASN A 23 2.22 0.64 -9.64
N ALA A 24 2.28 1.86 -9.07
CA ALA A 24 3.52 2.36 -8.49
C ALA A 24 3.71 1.83 -7.06
N PHE A 25 2.70 1.94 -6.19
CA PHE A 25 2.85 1.52 -4.80
C PHE A 25 2.92 -0.01 -4.66
N ILE A 26 2.04 -0.77 -5.32
CA ILE A 26 2.12 -2.25 -5.29
C ILE A 26 3.40 -2.74 -5.96
N GLY A 27 3.80 -2.14 -7.09
CA GLY A 27 5.06 -2.46 -7.76
C GLY A 27 6.28 -2.23 -6.86
N LEU A 28 6.27 -1.15 -6.07
CA LEU A 28 7.32 -0.90 -5.07
C LEU A 28 7.31 -1.95 -3.96
N LEU A 29 6.14 -2.31 -3.41
CA LEU A 29 6.05 -3.37 -2.39
C LEU A 29 6.64 -4.70 -2.91
N PHE A 30 6.33 -5.06 -4.16
CA PHE A 30 6.88 -6.25 -4.80
C PHE A 30 8.40 -6.16 -4.97
N ALA A 31 8.90 -5.04 -5.48
CA ALA A 31 10.33 -4.81 -5.64
C ALA A 31 11.07 -4.89 -4.29
N ARG A 32 10.51 -4.30 -3.22
CA ARG A 32 11.11 -4.39 -1.87
C ARG A 32 11.27 -5.84 -1.41
N SER A 33 10.27 -6.67 -1.64
CA SER A 33 10.33 -8.10 -1.31
C SER A 33 11.42 -8.81 -2.12
N ALA A 34 11.51 -8.54 -3.42
CA ALA A 34 12.53 -9.13 -4.29
C ALA A 34 13.96 -8.71 -3.91
N TYR A 35 14.15 -7.47 -3.44
CA TYR A 35 15.44 -6.95 -2.99
C TYR A 35 15.74 -7.24 -1.51
N ASN A 36 14.92 -8.05 -0.83
CA ASN A 36 15.02 -8.34 0.61
C ASN A 36 15.07 -7.06 1.48
N ALA A 37 14.44 -5.97 1.02
CA ALA A 37 14.43 -4.66 1.66
C ALA A 37 13.22 -4.50 2.62
N GLN A 38 12.92 -5.56 3.37
CA GLN A 38 11.67 -5.70 4.14
C GLN A 38 11.67 -4.92 5.47
N ASN A 39 12.84 -4.52 5.98
CA ASN A 39 12.95 -3.77 7.23
C ASN A 39 12.52 -2.29 7.07
N VAL A 40 11.22 -2.06 7.19
CA VAL A 40 10.52 -0.77 6.99
C VAL A 40 10.98 0.32 7.96
N ARG A 41 11.41 -0.05 9.18
CA ARG A 41 11.85 0.90 10.22
C ARG A 41 13.19 1.57 9.91
N TYR A 42 14.06 0.98 9.08
CA TYR A 42 15.46 1.41 8.96
C TYR A 42 15.99 1.54 7.53
N CYS A 43 15.18 1.34 6.48
CA CYS A 43 15.71 1.35 5.12
C CYS A 43 15.15 2.49 4.24
N PRO A 44 15.72 3.71 4.32
CA PRO A 44 15.78 4.61 3.17
C PRO A 44 16.73 4.07 2.08
N PHE A 45 17.40 2.95 2.30
CA PHE A 45 18.38 2.35 1.40
C PHE A 45 17.88 2.20 -0.05
N PRO A 46 16.63 1.77 -0.33
CA PRO A 46 16.15 1.69 -1.70
C PRO A 46 16.12 3.05 -2.42
N TRP A 47 15.95 4.15 -1.67
CA TRP A 47 15.97 5.55 -2.14
C TRP A 47 17.33 6.24 -1.94
N ASN A 48 18.38 5.52 -1.53
CA ASN A 48 19.71 6.11 -1.39
C ASN A 48 20.28 6.44 -2.78
N LYS A 49 20.88 7.63 -2.95
CA LYS A 49 21.43 8.06 -4.25
C LYS A 49 22.62 7.20 -4.74
N LYS A 50 23.39 6.62 -3.82
CA LYS A 50 24.61 5.85 -4.11
C LYS A 50 24.35 4.34 -4.15
N TRP A 51 23.52 3.85 -3.23
CA TRP A 51 23.31 2.41 -3.01
C TRP A 51 21.89 1.93 -3.34
N GLY A 52 20.96 2.85 -3.55
CA GLY A 52 19.59 2.55 -3.95
C GLY A 52 19.48 2.27 -5.44
N ARG A 53 18.38 1.62 -5.85
CA ARG A 53 18.08 1.42 -7.26
C ARG A 53 17.26 2.60 -7.77
N ALA A 54 17.67 3.18 -8.91
CA ALA A 54 16.96 4.28 -9.56
C ALA A 54 15.46 4.00 -9.78
N PHE A 55 15.09 2.71 -9.93
CA PHE A 55 13.70 2.27 -9.96
C PHE A 55 12.84 2.85 -8.83
N PHE A 56 13.31 2.81 -7.58
CA PHE A 56 12.54 3.29 -6.43
C PHE A 56 12.27 4.79 -6.52
N SER A 57 13.32 5.59 -6.71
CA SER A 57 13.21 7.05 -6.81
C SER A 57 12.43 7.52 -8.04
N ASN A 58 12.53 6.80 -9.16
CA ASN A 58 11.83 7.12 -10.40
C ASN A 58 10.35 6.75 -10.34
N THR A 59 9.99 5.73 -9.56
CA THR A 59 8.60 5.26 -9.44
C THR A 59 7.79 6.13 -8.47
N MET A 60 8.32 6.42 -7.29
CA MET A 60 7.65 7.24 -6.27
C MET A 60 8.66 7.80 -5.28
N SER A 61 8.40 8.98 -4.70
CA SER A 61 9.28 9.48 -3.64
C SER A 61 9.09 8.68 -2.34
N ARG A 62 10.16 8.57 -1.54
CA ARG A 62 10.12 7.94 -0.21
C ARG A 62 9.04 8.53 0.69
N ASN A 63 8.85 9.85 0.64
CA ASN A 63 7.88 10.54 1.50
C ASN A 63 6.46 10.12 1.14
N VAL A 64 6.15 10.03 -0.16
CA VAL A 64 4.84 9.59 -0.64
C VAL A 64 4.60 8.12 -0.25
N GLU A 65 5.57 7.21 -0.45
CA GLU A 65 5.45 5.81 -0.01
C GLU A 65 5.20 5.72 1.52
N THR A 66 5.95 6.49 2.31
CA THR A 66 5.82 6.52 3.77
C THR A 66 4.45 7.04 4.22
N GLU A 67 3.92 8.07 3.57
CA GLU A 67 2.58 8.58 3.86
C GLU A 67 1.49 7.57 3.50
N ILE A 68 1.61 6.91 2.34
CA ILE A 68 0.69 5.82 1.98
C ILE A 68 0.71 4.73 3.06
N LEU A 69 1.89 4.24 3.44
CA LEU A 69 2.03 3.21 4.48
C LEU A 69 1.42 3.63 5.82
N ARG A 70 1.51 4.92 6.19
CA ARG A 70 0.93 5.45 7.44
C ARG A 70 -0.60 5.54 7.40
N PHE A 71 -1.17 5.86 6.24
CA PHE A 71 -2.60 6.19 6.12
C PHE A 71 -3.45 5.16 5.39
N ILE A 72 -2.83 4.11 4.85
CA ILE A 72 -3.54 3.01 4.19
C ILE A 72 -4.57 2.42 5.17
N ARG A 73 -5.81 2.32 4.71
CA ARG A 73 -6.91 1.67 5.44
C ARG A 73 -7.67 0.79 4.48
N VAL A 74 -7.97 -0.41 4.93
CA VAL A 74 -8.63 -1.45 4.15
C VAL A 74 -10.13 -1.51 4.41
N ASP A 75 -10.60 -0.89 5.49
CA ASP A 75 -12.01 -0.75 5.84
C ASP A 75 -12.34 0.65 6.35
N GLN A 76 -13.62 0.98 6.34
CA GLN A 76 -14.16 2.17 7.00
C GLN A 76 -14.31 1.92 8.49
N ARG A 77 -14.10 2.96 9.30
CA ARG A 77 -14.29 2.86 10.76
C ARG A 77 -15.77 2.66 11.04
N ASN A 78 -16.12 1.49 11.56
CA ASN A 78 -17.48 1.11 11.88
C ASN A 78 -17.52 0.39 13.25
N ASN A 79 -18.73 0.11 13.74
CA ASN A 79 -18.92 -0.57 15.02
C ASN A 79 -18.71 -2.09 14.94
N ARG A 80 -18.36 -2.66 13.77
CA ARG A 80 -18.19 -4.12 13.60
C ARG A 80 -17.03 -4.67 14.42
N LEU A 81 -16.07 -3.83 14.79
CA LEU A 81 -14.99 -4.18 15.71
C LEU A 81 -15.49 -4.69 17.08
N GLN A 82 -16.72 -4.34 17.48
CA GLN A 82 -17.30 -4.82 18.74
C GLN A 82 -17.60 -6.33 18.71
N THR A 83 -17.90 -6.88 17.53
CA THR A 83 -18.29 -8.29 17.36
C THR A 83 -17.26 -9.11 16.58
N ASP A 84 -16.46 -8.46 15.73
CA ASP A 84 -15.45 -9.08 14.88
C ASP A 84 -14.11 -8.34 15.00
N LYS A 85 -13.16 -8.95 15.72
CA LYS A 85 -11.79 -8.41 15.89
C LYS A 85 -11.01 -8.31 14.58
N PHE A 86 -11.42 -9.06 13.56
CA PHE A 86 -10.82 -9.09 12.23
C PHE A 86 -11.55 -8.18 11.24
N ALA A 87 -12.59 -7.46 11.67
CA ALA A 87 -13.49 -6.70 10.81
C ALA A 87 -12.76 -5.77 9.83
N LEU A 88 -11.71 -5.08 10.29
CA LEU A 88 -10.95 -4.08 9.53
C LEU A 88 -10.24 -4.61 8.28
N ILE A 89 -10.03 -5.92 8.19
CA ILE A 89 -9.41 -6.57 7.03
C ILE A 89 -10.25 -7.73 6.47
N SER A 90 -11.27 -8.18 7.20
CA SER A 90 -12.17 -9.29 6.85
C SER A 90 -12.67 -9.25 5.40
N LYS A 91 -13.19 -8.11 4.94
CA LYS A 91 -13.76 -7.96 3.60
C LYS A 91 -12.70 -8.16 2.50
N PHE A 92 -11.52 -7.58 2.70
CA PHE A 92 -10.40 -7.72 1.79
C PHE A 92 -9.89 -9.17 1.77
N TRP A 93 -9.69 -9.74 2.96
CA TRP A 93 -9.17 -11.09 3.13
C TRP A 93 -10.09 -12.15 2.52
N ASN A 94 -11.39 -12.08 2.81
CA ASN A 94 -12.35 -13.04 2.28
C ASN A 94 -12.39 -12.99 0.74
N LYS A 95 -12.32 -11.78 0.16
CA LYS A 95 -12.26 -11.66 -1.30
C LYS A 95 -10.96 -12.20 -1.88
N PHE A 96 -9.84 -12.00 -1.19
CA PHE A 96 -8.56 -12.57 -1.57
C PHE A 96 -8.59 -14.11 -1.56
N VAL A 97 -9.15 -14.72 -0.52
CA VAL A 97 -9.31 -16.18 -0.42
C VAL A 97 -10.22 -16.72 -1.52
N GLU A 98 -11.40 -16.11 -1.71
CA GLU A 98 -12.36 -16.49 -2.76
C GLU A 98 -11.71 -16.47 -4.15
N ASN A 99 -11.00 -15.38 -4.47
CA ASN A 99 -10.29 -15.28 -5.75
C ASN A 99 -9.19 -16.34 -5.88
N SER A 100 -8.44 -16.61 -4.81
CA SER A 100 -7.37 -17.61 -4.81
C SER A 100 -7.89 -19.03 -5.05
N GLN A 101 -9.06 -19.36 -4.48
CA GLN A 101 -9.73 -20.64 -4.70
C GLN A 101 -10.31 -20.76 -6.11
N ASN A 102 -10.81 -19.66 -6.66
CA ASN A 102 -11.36 -19.62 -8.02
C ASN A 102 -10.29 -19.53 -9.12
N CYS A 103 -9.02 -19.32 -8.76
CA CYS A 103 -7.88 -19.39 -9.69
C CYS A 103 -7.38 -20.83 -9.93
N SER A 104 -8.22 -21.84 -9.63
CA SER A 104 -7.99 -23.26 -9.93
C SER A 104 -8.29 -23.57 -11.39
#